data_AF-B3P8E4-F1
#
_entry.id   AF-B3P8E4-F1
#
_cell.length_a   1.000
_cell.length_b   1.000
_cell.length_c   1.000
_cell.angle_alpha   90.00
_cell.angle_beta   90.00
_cell.angle_gamma   90.00
#
_symmetry.space_group_name_H-M   'P 1'
#
loop_
_entity.id
_entity.type
_entity.pdbx_description
1 polymer ?
#
loop_
_entity_poly.entity_id
_entity_poly.type
_entity_poly.pdbx_seq_one_letter_code
_entity_poly.pdbx_strand_id
1 'polypeptide(L)'
;MSLSLLLRGAVRCNAANLVKSARITPLKSYSTLVANVQRKAVVQPLAVAKIAAPVVREISVSAPRMAAAGSSHTLLWTVERIVSAGLLAVIPAAFIAPSQVLDALLAISVVIHTHWGVEAMVVDYMRPSVVGNVLPKVAHIALIIISVATLGGLFYFIQNDVGLANGIKRFWAIKGKDAQKA
;
A
#
# COMPACT_ATOMS: atom_id res chain seq x y z
N MET A 1 10.87 -18.02 -13.00
CA MET A 1 9.59 -17.48 -13.53
C MET A 1 9.83 -16.60 -14.78
N SER A 2 10.58 -17.11 -15.77
CA SER A 2 11.04 -16.32 -16.94
C SER A 2 10.48 -16.81 -18.27
N LEU A 3 9.59 -17.81 -18.29
CA LEU A 3 9.09 -18.42 -19.53
C LEU A 3 7.73 -17.85 -20.00
N SER A 4 7.06 -17.04 -19.18
CA SER A 4 5.66 -16.63 -19.43
C SER A 4 5.52 -15.31 -20.22
N LEU A 5 6.63 -14.67 -20.60
CA LEU A 5 6.63 -13.33 -21.21
C LEU A 5 6.85 -13.32 -22.74
N LEU A 6 7.06 -14.47 -23.38
CA LEU A 6 7.31 -14.56 -24.83
C LEU A 6 6.08 -14.85 -25.70
N LEU A 7 4.86 -14.90 -25.14
CA LEU A 7 3.68 -15.42 -25.88
C LEU A 7 2.44 -14.52 -25.91
N ARG A 8 2.55 -13.22 -25.61
CA ARG A 8 1.38 -12.28 -25.65
C ARG A 8 1.49 -11.16 -26.69
N GLY A 9 2.28 -11.35 -27.73
CA GLY A 9 2.41 -10.43 -28.88
C GLY A 9 1.76 -10.95 -30.17
N ALA A 10 0.63 -11.66 -30.11
CA ALA A 10 -0.12 -12.05 -31.30
C ALA A 10 -1.26 -11.07 -31.56
N VAL A 11 -1.00 -10.09 -32.42
CA VAL A 11 -2.01 -9.21 -33.01
C VAL A 11 -2.97 -10.08 -33.82
N ARG A 12 -4.17 -10.35 -33.31
CA ARG A 12 -5.27 -10.87 -34.12
C ARG A 12 -5.86 -9.71 -34.91
N CYS A 13 -5.31 -9.44 -36.10
CA CYS A 13 -6.00 -8.64 -37.11
C CYS A 13 -7.26 -9.41 -37.54
N ASN A 14 -8.42 -9.03 -37.02
CA ASN A 14 -9.70 -9.56 -37.49
C ASN A 14 -10.10 -8.85 -38.78
N ALA A 15 -9.66 -9.38 -39.92
CA ALA A 15 -9.91 -8.83 -41.26
C ALA A 15 -11.39 -8.90 -41.71
N ALA A 16 -12.29 -9.47 -40.90
CA ALA A 16 -13.70 -9.69 -41.27
C ALA A 16 -14.62 -8.46 -41.11
N ASN A 17 -14.19 -7.40 -40.40
CA ASN A 17 -15.04 -6.21 -40.20
C ASN A 17 -14.75 -5.04 -41.14
N LEU A 18 -13.71 -5.12 -41.98
CA LEU A 18 -13.30 -4.03 -42.87
C LEU A 18 -13.90 -4.13 -44.29
N VAL A 19 -14.59 -5.24 -44.61
CA VAL A 19 -15.21 -5.48 -45.92
C VAL A 19 -16.67 -5.02 -45.99
N LYS A 20 -17.28 -4.60 -44.87
CA LYS A 20 -18.72 -4.24 -44.83
C LYS A 20 -19.03 -2.76 -45.12
N SER A 21 -18.05 -1.98 -45.55
CA SER A 21 -18.22 -0.55 -45.89
C SER A 21 -17.87 -0.28 -47.36
N ALA A 22 -18.60 -0.93 -48.27
CA ALA A 22 -18.60 -0.57 -49.68
C ALA A 22 -20.00 -0.84 -50.25
N ARG A 23 -20.98 -0.02 -49.86
CA ARG A 23 -22.26 0.05 -50.56
C ARG A 23 -22.32 1.35 -51.35
N ILE A 24 -22.06 1.21 -52.64
CA ILE A 24 -22.22 2.26 -53.64
C ILE A 24 -23.72 2.55 -53.76
N THR A 25 -24.17 3.74 -53.37
CA THR A 25 -25.53 4.22 -53.64
C THR A 25 -25.49 5.19 -54.82
N PRO A 26 -26.38 5.07 -55.82
CA PRO A 26 -26.36 5.91 -57.01
C PRO A 26 -26.80 7.35 -56.72
N LEU A 27 -26.11 8.29 -57.35
CA LEU A 27 -26.44 9.72 -57.39
C LEU A 27 -27.68 9.95 -58.26
N LYS A 28 -28.87 10.01 -57.65
CA LYS A 28 -30.06 10.69 -58.20
C LYS A 28 -31.11 10.87 -57.11
N SER A 29 -31.19 12.09 -56.56
CA SER A 29 -32.44 12.79 -56.19
C SER A 29 -32.11 13.98 -55.29
N TYR A 30 -31.86 15.11 -55.92
CA TYR A 30 -31.97 16.42 -55.29
C TYR A 30 -33.47 16.78 -55.27
N SER A 31 -34.14 16.60 -54.14
CA SER A 31 -35.29 17.39 -53.67
C SER A 31 -35.84 16.76 -52.39
N THR A 32 -36.37 17.59 -51.49
CA THR A 32 -37.06 17.26 -50.22
C THR A 32 -36.28 17.32 -48.89
N LEU A 33 -35.16 18.04 -48.81
CA LEU A 33 -34.55 18.42 -47.51
C LEU A 33 -35.15 19.67 -46.83
N VAL A 34 -36.23 20.26 -47.36
CA VAL A 34 -36.82 21.51 -46.81
C VAL A 34 -38.21 21.31 -46.18
N ALA A 35 -38.84 20.15 -46.31
CA ALA A 35 -40.23 19.96 -45.85
C ALA A 35 -40.40 19.50 -44.38
N ASN A 36 -39.35 18.98 -43.73
CA ASN A 36 -39.45 18.40 -42.38
C ASN A 36 -38.91 19.29 -41.24
N VAL A 37 -38.30 20.44 -41.56
CA VAL A 37 -37.76 21.36 -40.54
C VAL A 37 -38.86 22.26 -39.95
N GLN A 38 -39.96 22.50 -40.67
CA GLN A 38 -40.89 23.57 -40.29
C GLN A 38 -42.13 23.13 -39.48
N ARG A 39 -42.28 21.84 -39.12
CA ARG A 39 -43.46 21.35 -38.37
C ARG A 39 -43.22 20.92 -36.92
N LYS A 40 -41.99 20.99 -36.42
CA LYS A 40 -41.66 20.61 -35.02
C LYS A 40 -41.51 21.79 -34.04
N ALA A 41 -41.86 23.01 -34.44
CA ALA A 41 -41.64 24.21 -33.64
C ALA A 41 -42.91 24.78 -32.96
N VAL A 42 -44.08 24.13 -33.03
CA VAL A 42 -45.35 24.74 -32.60
C VAL A 42 -46.09 23.97 -31.48
N VAL A 43 -45.58 22.83 -31.01
CA VAL A 43 -46.17 22.10 -29.88
C VAL A 43 -45.09 21.48 -28.99
N GLN A 44 -44.40 22.34 -28.26
CA GLN A 44 -43.73 21.94 -27.02
C GLN A 44 -44.24 22.90 -25.94
N PRO A 45 -45.09 22.45 -25.00
CA PRO A 45 -45.40 23.29 -23.85
C PRO A 45 -44.08 23.60 -23.14
N LEU A 46 -43.89 24.86 -22.79
CA LEU A 46 -42.75 25.37 -22.06
C LEU A 46 -42.72 24.65 -20.71
N ALA A 47 -42.01 23.53 -20.65
CA ALA A 47 -41.78 22.82 -19.42
C ALA A 47 -40.92 23.73 -18.57
N VAL A 48 -41.55 24.42 -17.61
CA VAL A 48 -40.91 24.96 -16.42
C VAL A 48 -40.34 23.75 -15.67
N ALA A 49 -39.22 23.24 -16.18
CA ALA A 49 -38.48 22.15 -15.59
C ALA A 49 -37.79 22.73 -14.37
N LYS A 50 -38.35 22.37 -13.21
CA LYS A 50 -37.84 22.55 -11.85
C LYS A 50 -36.32 22.82 -11.82
N ILE A 51 -35.96 24.06 -11.51
CA ILE A 51 -34.64 24.44 -11.00
C ILE A 51 -34.54 23.83 -9.59
N ALA A 52 -34.23 22.54 -9.52
CA ALA A 52 -33.85 21.82 -8.31
C ALA A 52 -33.31 20.42 -8.67
N ALA A 53 -32.44 20.33 -9.69
CA ALA A 53 -31.57 19.16 -9.77
C ALA A 53 -30.43 19.41 -8.78
N PRO A 54 -30.19 18.55 -7.77
CA PRO A 54 -28.99 18.68 -6.96
C PRO A 54 -27.80 18.57 -7.92
N VAL A 55 -26.92 19.58 -7.91
CA VAL A 55 -25.62 19.52 -8.59
C VAL A 55 -24.78 18.51 -7.83
N VAL A 56 -25.05 17.22 -8.06
CA VAL A 56 -24.18 16.15 -7.63
C VAL A 56 -23.04 16.16 -8.64
N ARG A 57 -21.90 16.75 -8.24
CA ARG A 57 -20.66 16.55 -8.99
C ARG A 57 -20.38 15.06 -8.96
N GLU A 58 -20.38 14.40 -10.11
CA GLU A 58 -19.82 13.06 -10.22
C GLU A 58 -18.35 13.17 -9.84
N ILE A 59 -18.00 12.65 -8.65
CA ILE A 59 -16.62 12.47 -8.26
C ILE A 59 -16.10 11.38 -9.19
N SER A 60 -15.42 11.78 -10.27
CA SER A 60 -14.70 10.88 -11.16
C SER A 60 -13.52 10.29 -10.39
N VAL A 61 -13.80 9.26 -9.59
CA VAL A 61 -12.76 8.41 -9.02
C VAL A 61 -12.18 7.58 -10.16
N SER A 62 -10.86 7.69 -10.38
CA SER A 62 -10.17 6.75 -11.26
C SER A 62 -10.47 5.33 -10.76
N ALA A 63 -10.79 4.41 -11.68
CA ALA A 63 -11.03 3.01 -11.33
C ALA A 63 -9.91 2.54 -10.39
N PRO A 64 -10.24 1.93 -9.23
CA PRO A 64 -9.23 1.48 -8.29
C PRO A 64 -8.28 0.57 -9.05
N ARG A 65 -7.01 0.99 -9.16
CA ARG A 65 -5.95 0.10 -9.62
C ARG A 65 -5.89 -0.99 -8.57
N MET A 66 -6.54 -2.11 -8.85
CA MET A 66 -6.41 -3.34 -8.08
C MET A 66 -4.97 -3.79 -8.25
N ALA A 67 -4.06 -3.21 -7.46
CA ALA A 67 -2.74 -3.77 -7.24
C ALA A 67 -2.96 -5.23 -6.86
N ALA A 68 -2.33 -6.15 -7.60
CA ALA A 68 -2.60 -7.59 -7.59
C ALA A 68 -2.97 -8.11 -6.18
N ALA A 69 -4.28 -8.14 -5.90
CA ALA A 69 -4.82 -8.37 -4.57
C ALA A 69 -4.91 -9.87 -4.33
N GLY A 70 -3.76 -10.51 -4.16
CA GLY A 70 -3.68 -11.93 -3.77
C GLY A 70 -3.81 -12.14 -2.25
N SER A 71 -3.61 -11.08 -1.45
CA SER A 71 -3.54 -11.14 0.01
C SER A 71 -4.37 -10.03 0.67
N SER A 72 -5.02 -10.34 1.78
CA SER A 72 -5.80 -9.38 2.56
C SER A 72 -4.90 -8.44 3.36
N HIS A 73 -4.53 -7.29 2.78
CA HIS A 73 -3.75 -6.25 3.46
C HIS A 73 -4.39 -5.74 4.76
N THR A 74 -5.71 -5.84 4.88
CA THR A 74 -6.46 -5.48 6.09
C THR A 74 -6.07 -6.34 7.29
N LEU A 75 -5.84 -7.65 7.10
CA LEU A 75 -5.46 -8.55 8.20
C LEU A 75 -4.08 -8.15 8.74
N LEU A 76 -3.12 -7.99 7.83
CA LEU A 76 -1.76 -7.59 8.18
C LEU A 76 -1.77 -6.26 8.94
N TRP A 77 -2.51 -5.27 8.45
CA TRP A 77 -2.68 -3.99 9.14
C TRP A 77 -3.28 -4.16 10.55
N THR A 78 -4.31 -4.99 10.72
CA THR A 78 -4.90 -5.27 12.04
C THR A 78 -3.88 -5.91 12.99
N VAL A 79 -3.08 -6.87 12.51
CA VAL A 79 -2.03 -7.51 13.32
C VAL A 79 -0.96 -6.50 13.73
N GLU A 80 -0.52 -5.60 12.84
CA GLU A 80 0.41 -4.53 13.20
C GLU A 80 -0.15 -3.65 14.32
N ARG A 81 -1.44 -3.29 14.26
CA ARG A 81 -2.08 -2.49 15.31
C ARG A 81 -2.12 -3.26 16.64
N ILE A 82 -2.44 -4.55 16.61
CA ILE A 82 -2.45 -5.41 17.80
C ILE A 82 -1.05 -5.48 18.43
N VAL A 83 0.01 -5.70 17.62
CA VAL A 83 1.39 -5.72 18.12
C VAL A 83 1.78 -4.36 18.70
N SER A 84 1.39 -3.26 18.07
CA SER A 84 1.67 -1.91 18.56
C SER A 84 0.97 -1.60 19.89
N ALA A 85 -0.31 -1.98 20.01
CA ALA A 85 -1.07 -1.84 21.25
C ALA A 85 -0.52 -2.77 22.35
N GLY A 86 -0.14 -4.00 22.00
CA GLY A 86 0.48 -4.95 22.92
C GLY A 86 1.83 -4.45 23.44
N LEU A 87 2.65 -3.84 22.57
CA LEU A 87 3.95 -3.28 22.95
C LEU A 87 3.81 -2.20 24.04
N LEU A 88 2.75 -1.39 24.01
CA LEU A 88 2.45 -0.40 25.05
C LEU A 88 2.28 -1.03 26.44
N ALA A 89 1.74 -2.25 26.52
CA ALA A 89 1.59 -2.99 27.77
C ALA A 89 2.85 -3.78 28.15
N VAL A 90 3.53 -4.38 27.17
CA VAL A 90 4.72 -5.22 27.39
C VAL A 90 5.89 -4.40 27.94
N ILE A 91 6.09 -3.16 27.46
CA ILE A 91 7.18 -2.30 27.94
C ILE A 91 7.10 -2.11 29.46
N PRO A 92 6.05 -1.51 30.07
CA PRO A 92 6.01 -1.33 31.51
C PRO A 92 6.03 -2.66 32.27
N ALA A 93 5.38 -3.72 31.75
CA ALA A 93 5.39 -5.04 32.38
C ALA A 93 6.81 -5.61 32.54
N ALA A 94 7.65 -5.52 31.50
CA ALA A 94 9.04 -6.00 31.54
C ALA A 94 9.89 -5.25 32.57
N PHE A 95 9.64 -3.95 32.79
CA PHE A 95 10.38 -3.17 33.79
C PHE A 95 9.91 -3.42 35.22
N ILE A 96 8.62 -3.68 35.45
CA ILE A 96 8.07 -3.96 36.78
C ILE A 96 8.45 -5.36 37.24
N ALA A 97 8.32 -6.36 36.37
CA ALA A 97 8.58 -7.77 36.67
C ALA A 97 9.63 -8.34 35.69
N PRO A 98 10.93 -7.99 35.84
CA PRO A 98 11.96 -8.47 34.94
C PRO A 98 12.04 -10.00 34.99
N SER A 99 11.76 -10.63 33.86
CA SER A 99 11.79 -12.09 33.68
C SER A 99 12.22 -12.42 32.26
N GLN A 100 12.85 -13.58 32.07
CA GLN A 100 13.33 -14.01 30.76
C GLN A 100 12.21 -14.08 29.71
N VAL A 101 11.00 -14.47 30.14
CA VAL A 101 9.82 -14.54 29.27
C VAL A 101 9.34 -13.15 28.86
N LEU A 102 9.26 -12.19 29.80
CA LEU A 102 8.86 -10.82 29.46
C LEU A 102 9.91 -10.10 28.62
N ASP A 103 11.20 -10.38 28.85
CA ASP A 103 12.27 -9.88 27.99
C ASP A 103 12.20 -10.47 26.58
N ALA A 104 11.89 -11.77 26.44
CA ALA A 104 11.67 -12.38 25.13
C ALA A 104 10.44 -11.81 24.40
N LEU A 105 9.32 -11.62 25.12
CA LEU A 105 8.13 -10.97 24.57
C LEU A 105 8.41 -9.51 24.15
N LEU A 106 9.18 -8.77 24.95
CA LEU A 106 9.63 -7.42 24.62
C LEU A 106 10.51 -7.44 23.37
N ALA A 107 11.48 -8.34 23.28
CA ALA A 107 12.35 -8.49 22.12
C ALA A 107 11.57 -8.75 20.83
N ILE A 108 10.69 -9.76 20.83
CA ILE A 108 9.86 -10.13 19.68
C ILE A 108 8.99 -8.95 19.26
N SER A 109 8.29 -8.34 20.22
CA SER A 109 7.34 -7.26 19.94
C SER A 109 8.02 -6.02 19.37
N VAL A 110 9.16 -5.61 19.95
CA VAL A 110 9.96 -4.48 19.45
C VAL A 110 10.47 -4.77 18.05
N VAL A 111 11.10 -5.93 17.81
CA VAL A 111 11.69 -6.23 16.51
C VAL A 111 10.64 -6.31 15.41
N ILE A 112 9.51 -6.97 15.66
CA ILE A 112 8.42 -7.07 14.68
C ILE A 112 7.81 -5.69 14.40
N HIS A 113 7.55 -4.89 15.45
CA HIS A 113 7.02 -3.53 15.29
C HIS A 113 7.97 -2.65 14.47
N THR A 114 9.27 -2.71 14.76
CA THR A 114 10.29 -1.97 14.00
C THR A 114 10.44 -2.50 12.57
N HIS A 115 10.35 -3.81 12.33
CA HIS A 115 10.46 -4.39 10.98
C HIS A 115 9.38 -3.83 10.05
N TRP A 116 8.10 -3.89 10.45
CA TRP A 116 7.00 -3.33 9.65
C TRP A 116 7.06 -1.81 9.53
N GLY A 117 7.48 -1.12 10.60
CA GLY A 117 7.65 0.34 10.57
C GLY A 117 8.72 0.78 9.56
N VAL A 118 9.87 0.10 9.55
CA VAL A 118 10.96 0.40 8.60
C VAL A 118 10.60 -0.07 7.19
N GLU A 119 9.87 -1.17 7.03
CA GLU A 119 9.37 -1.61 5.72
C GLU A 119 8.49 -0.53 5.08
N ALA A 120 7.57 0.07 5.84
CA ALA A 120 6.78 1.21 5.38
C ALA A 120 7.65 2.40 4.96
N MET A 121 8.67 2.75 5.76
CA MET A 121 9.62 3.81 5.39
C MET A 121 10.38 3.49 4.08
N VAL A 122 10.79 2.25 3.88
CA VAL A 122 11.46 1.82 2.63
C VAL A 122 10.52 1.99 1.45
N VAL A 123 9.26 1.55 1.55
CA VAL A 123 8.26 1.69 0.49
C VAL A 123 7.97 3.17 0.17
N ASP A 124 7.89 4.01 1.20
CA ASP A 124 7.55 5.43 1.03
C ASP A 124 8.70 6.24 0.40
N TYR A 125 9.94 6.01 0.83
CA TYR A 125 11.09 6.83 0.44
C TYR A 125 11.98 6.21 -0.65
N MET A 126 12.12 4.88 -0.69
CA MET A 126 12.93 4.19 -1.71
C MET A 126 12.09 3.88 -2.95
N ARG A 127 11.49 4.91 -3.55
CA ARG A 127 10.70 4.71 -4.77
C ARG A 127 11.61 4.47 -5.98
N PRO A 128 11.33 3.45 -6.83
CA PRO A 128 12.14 3.17 -8.02
C PRO A 128 12.32 4.36 -8.97
N SER A 129 11.36 5.29 -9.01
CA SER A 129 11.43 6.50 -9.82
C SER A 129 12.47 7.52 -9.33
N VAL A 130 12.87 7.44 -8.06
CA VAL A 130 13.82 8.37 -7.43
C VAL A 130 15.20 7.73 -7.31
N VAL A 131 15.24 6.48 -6.84
CA VAL A 131 16.49 5.79 -6.49
C VAL A 131 16.90 4.66 -7.45
N GLY A 132 16.12 4.45 -8.52
CA GLY A 132 16.31 3.35 -9.47
C GLY A 132 15.75 2.01 -8.99
N ASN A 133 15.65 1.03 -9.89
CA ASN A 133 14.95 -0.24 -9.64
C ASN A 133 15.71 -1.25 -8.76
N VAL A 134 16.99 -0.99 -8.48
CA VAL A 134 17.87 -1.92 -7.75
C VAL A 134 17.85 -1.64 -6.24
N LEU A 135 17.99 -0.37 -5.85
CA LEU A 135 18.14 0.03 -4.45
C LEU A 135 16.97 -0.40 -3.54
N PRO A 136 15.68 -0.32 -3.96
CA PRO A 136 14.57 -0.73 -3.11
C PRO A 136 14.61 -2.23 -2.78
N LYS A 137 15.06 -3.06 -3.73
CA LYS A 137 15.21 -4.52 -3.51
C LYS A 137 16.31 -4.82 -2.51
N VAL A 138 17.45 -4.14 -2.64
CA VAL A 138 18.56 -4.27 -1.70
C VAL A 138 18.14 -3.81 -0.31
N ALA A 139 17.39 -2.72 -0.21
CA ALA A 139 16.88 -2.21 1.06
C ALA A 139 15.97 -3.23 1.78
N HIS A 140 15.04 -3.87 1.08
CA HIS A 140 14.21 -4.93 1.68
C HIS A 140 15.02 -6.15 2.13
N ILE A 141 16.02 -6.58 1.35
CA ILE A 141 16.92 -7.68 1.75
C ILE A 141 17.73 -7.30 2.99
N ALA A 142 18.30 -6.10 3.01
CA ALA A 142 19.04 -5.58 4.15
C ALA A 142 18.16 -5.48 5.40
N LEU A 143 16.91 -5.04 5.26
CA LEU A 143 15.94 -4.98 6.35
C LEU A 143 15.70 -6.36 6.96
N ILE A 144 15.47 -7.39 6.14
CA ILE A 144 15.28 -8.76 6.63
C ILE A 144 16.51 -9.25 7.38
N ILE A 145 17.71 -9.04 6.82
CA ILE A 145 18.97 -9.46 7.45
C ILE A 145 19.14 -8.78 8.81
N ILE A 146 18.95 -7.46 8.87
CA ILE A 146 19.08 -6.68 10.11
C ILE A 146 18.05 -7.13 11.14
N SER A 147 16.80 -7.37 10.74
CA SER A 147 15.75 -7.82 11.67
C SER A 147 16.04 -9.21 12.24
N VAL A 148 16.47 -10.17 11.42
CA VAL A 148 16.83 -11.52 11.88
C VAL A 148 18.07 -11.48 12.77
N ALA A 149 19.11 -10.74 12.37
CA ALA A 149 20.33 -10.57 13.18
C ALA A 149 20.03 -9.91 14.52
N THR A 150 19.18 -8.88 14.54
CA THR A 150 18.75 -8.19 15.76
C THR A 150 17.96 -9.13 16.67
N LEU A 151 16.96 -9.85 16.14
CA LEU A 151 16.18 -10.79 16.95
C LEU A 151 17.07 -11.90 17.54
N GLY A 152 17.95 -12.49 16.73
CA GLY A 152 18.90 -13.51 17.18
C GLY A 152 19.86 -12.98 18.24
N GLY A 153 20.38 -11.76 18.06
CA GLY A 153 21.25 -11.10 19.04
C GLY A 153 20.54 -10.81 20.36
N LEU A 154 19.29 -10.33 20.32
CA LEU A 154 18.49 -10.10 21.52
C LEU A 154 18.20 -11.41 22.26
N PHE A 155 17.84 -12.49 21.56
CA PHE A 155 17.64 -13.79 22.21
C PHE A 155 18.93 -14.37 22.79
N TYR A 156 20.06 -14.20 22.11
CA TYR A 156 21.35 -14.59 22.65
C TYR A 156 21.65 -13.82 23.94
N PHE A 157 21.42 -12.50 23.97
CA PHE A 157 21.61 -11.67 25.15
C PHE A 157 20.65 -12.03 26.30
N ILE A 158 19.40 -12.38 25.99
CA ILE A 158 18.41 -12.82 26.98
C ILE A 158 18.82 -14.16 27.62
N GLN A 159 19.39 -15.08 26.84
CA GLN A 159 19.71 -16.42 27.33
C GLN A 159 21.09 -16.52 27.99
N ASN A 160 22.06 -15.70 27.57
CA ASN A 160 23.46 -15.82 27.97
C ASN A 160 23.96 -14.63 28.81
N ASP A 161 23.14 -13.60 29.01
CA ASP A 161 23.51 -12.40 29.78
C ASP A 161 22.37 -11.99 30.74
N VAL A 162 22.40 -10.77 31.26
CA VAL A 162 21.49 -10.28 32.32
C VAL A 162 20.00 -10.16 31.92
N GLY A 163 19.70 -10.21 30.62
CA GLY A 163 18.37 -9.89 30.08
C GLY A 163 18.18 -8.40 29.77
N LEU A 164 17.15 -8.09 28.97
CA LEU A 164 16.93 -6.76 28.40
C LEU A 164 16.56 -5.72 29.46
N ALA A 165 15.49 -5.94 30.23
CA ALA A 165 15.04 -4.96 31.21
C ALA A 165 16.10 -4.67 32.28
N ASN A 166 16.78 -5.72 32.76
CA ASN A 166 17.87 -5.57 33.73
C ASN A 166 19.11 -4.92 33.13
N GLY A 167 19.47 -5.26 31.88
CA GLY A 167 20.54 -4.61 31.15
C GLY A 167 20.32 -3.11 31.00
N ILE A 168 19.09 -2.71 30.62
CA ILE A 168 18.70 -1.30 30.52
C ILE A 168 18.76 -0.60 31.88
N LYS A 169 18.25 -1.23 32.96
CA LYS A 169 18.35 -0.68 34.33
C LYS A 169 19.80 -0.46 34.75
N ARG A 170 20.69 -1.42 34.47
CA ARG A 170 22.13 -1.30 34.78
C ARG A 170 22.79 -0.20 33.97
N PHE A 171 22.47 -0.10 32.69
CA PHE A 171 22.95 0.97 31.81
C PHE A 171 22.55 2.36 32.34
N TRP A 172 21.30 2.51 32.80
CA TRP A 172 20.82 3.76 33.40
C TRP A 172 21.44 4.09 34.76
N ALA A 173 21.92 3.07 35.49
CA ALA A 173 22.56 3.24 36.80
C ALA A 173 24.05 3.61 36.71
N ILE A 174 24.63 3.68 35.50
CA ILE A 174 26.03 4.06 35.31
C ILE A 174 26.24 5.49 35.80
N LYS A 175 27.07 5.65 36.84
CA LYS A 175 27.46 6.95 37.39
C LYS A 175 28.76 7.44 36.74
N GLY A 176 28.84 8.75 36.48
CA GLY A 176 30.08 9.40 36.05
C GLY A 176 31.13 9.46 37.18
N LYS A 177 32.40 9.65 36.81
CA LYS A 177 33.55 9.72 37.75
C LYS A 177 33.34 10.76 38.87
N ASP A 178 32.63 11.84 38.58
CA ASP A 178 32.39 12.93 39.54
C ASP A 178 31.44 12.51 40.67
N ALA A 179 30.51 11.58 40.40
CA ALA A 179 29.57 11.04 41.37
C ALA A 179 30.14 9.91 42.24
N GLN A 180 31.38 9.47 42.01
CA GLN A 180 32.10 8.50 42.85
C GLN A 180 32.98 9.16 43.91
N LYS A 181 33.25 10.47 43.77
CA LYS A 181 34.10 11.25 44.69
C LYS A 181 33.30 12.06 45.72
N ALA A 182 31.99 12.18 45.53
CA ALA A 182 31.04 12.77 46.47
C ALA A 182 30.44 11.68 47.36
#